data_AF-A0A8J8KJY9-F1
#
_entry.id   AF-A0A8J8KJY9-F1
#
_cell.length_a   1.000
_cell.length_b   1.000
_cell.length_c   1.000
_cell.angle_alpha   90.00
_cell.angle_beta   90.00
_cell.angle_gamma   90.00
#
_symmetry.space_group_name_H-M   'P 1'
#
loop_
_entity.id
_entity.type
_entity.pdbx_description
1 polymer ?
#
loop_
_entity_poly.entity_id
_entity_poly.type
_entity_poly.pdbx_seq_one_letter_code
_entity_poly.pdbx_strand_id
1 'polypeptide(L)' 'MSLTDHGVALAAAEAGAAIVRAKFGGSLTRQAKAPGDFATEADLAAEQAILGVLRETRPDDAVLGEETG' A
#
# COMPACT_ATOMS: atom_id res chain seq x y z
N MET A 1 -16.33 3.32 17.31
CA MET A 1 -15.28 2.67 18.11
C MET A 1 -14.00 2.72 17.28
N SER A 2 -12.89 3.17 17.86
CA SER A 2 -11.60 3.08 17.16
C SER A 2 -11.25 1.60 16.95
N LEU A 3 -10.76 1.25 15.77
CA LEU A 3 -10.25 -0.10 15.50
C LEU A 3 -9.07 -0.39 16.44
N THR A 4 -8.90 -1.65 16.83
CA THR A 4 -7.63 -2.11 17.45
C THR A 4 -6.51 -2.07 16.40
N ASP A 5 -5.25 -2.09 16.81
CA ASP A 5 -4.12 -2.07 15.83
C ASP A 5 -4.16 -3.29 14.89
N HIS A 6 -4.54 -4.46 15.41
CA HIS A 6 -4.82 -5.64 14.60
C HIS A 6 -5.94 -5.40 13.58
N GLY A 7 -7.03 -4.73 13.98
CA GLY A 7 -8.12 -4.37 13.08
C GLY A 7 -7.69 -3.37 12.00
N VAL A 8 -6.85 -2.40 12.35
CA VAL A 8 -6.26 -1.45 11.39
C VAL A 8 -5.35 -2.19 10.40
N ALA A 9 -4.50 -3.10 10.88
CA ALA A 9 -3.61 -3.89 10.03
C ALA A 9 -4.37 -4.75 9.02
N LEU A 10 -5.47 -5.40 9.44
CA LEU A 10 -6.34 -6.16 8.54
C LEU A 10 -6.98 -5.24 7.49
N ALA A 11 -7.55 -4.10 7.90
CA ALA A 11 -8.19 -3.16 6.98
C ALA A 11 -7.19 -2.60 5.95
N ALA A 12 -5.97 -2.27 6.39
CA ALA A 12 -4.91 -1.78 5.51
C ALA A 12 -4.48 -2.87 4.50
N ALA A 13 -4.26 -4.10 4.97
CA ALA A 13 -3.90 -5.23 4.11
C ALA A 13 -5.01 -5.54 3.09
N GLU A 14 -6.28 -5.47 3.49
CA GLU A 14 -7.43 -5.67 2.60
C GLU A 14 -7.50 -4.58 1.52
N ALA A 15 -7.26 -3.32 1.88
CA ALA A 15 -7.24 -2.19 0.94
C ALA A 15 -6.15 -2.36 -0.12
N GLY A 16 -4.91 -2.66 0.30
CA GLY A 16 -3.81 -2.95 -0.62
C GLY A 16 -4.09 -4.17 -1.50
N ALA A 17 -4.59 -5.26 -0.92
CA ALA A 17 -4.90 -6.48 -1.65
C ALA A 17 -6.03 -6.29 -2.68
N ALA A 18 -7.00 -5.41 -2.43
CA ALA A 18 -8.04 -5.08 -3.40
C ALA A 18 -7.43 -4.45 -4.67
N ILE A 19 -6.46 -3.56 -4.53
CA ILE A 19 -5.74 -2.95 -5.64
C ILE A 19 -4.95 -3.99 -6.43
N VAL A 20 -4.16 -4.82 -5.73
CA VAL A 20 -3.36 -5.87 -6.36
C VAL A 20 -4.26 -6.84 -7.14
N ARG A 21 -5.37 -7.29 -6.56
CA ARG A 21 -6.35 -8.16 -7.23
C ARG A 21 -6.96 -7.51 -8.47
N ALA A 22 -7.32 -6.23 -8.40
CA ALA A 22 -7.91 -5.52 -9.54
C ALA A 22 -6.94 -5.34 -10.71
N LYS A 23 -5.63 -5.30 -10.42
CA LYS A 23 -4.57 -5.12 -11.41
C LYS A 23 -3.95 -6.42 -11.91
N PHE A 24 -4.24 -7.55 -11.27
CA PHE A 24 -3.68 -8.86 -11.61
C PHE A 24 -4.04 -9.29 -13.03
N GLY A 25 -3.05 -9.76 -13.79
CA GLY A 25 -3.21 -10.15 -15.20
C GLY A 25 -3.31 -8.98 -16.19
N GLY A 26 -3.28 -7.74 -15.71
CA GLY A 26 -3.25 -6.54 -16.54
C GLY A 26 -1.85 -6.16 -17.01
N SER A 27 -1.77 -5.19 -17.93
CA SER A 27 -0.51 -4.52 -18.26
C SER A 27 -0.18 -3.51 -17.18
N LEU A 28 1.07 -3.49 -16.70
CA LEU A 28 1.55 -2.60 -15.65
C LEU A 28 2.76 -1.81 -16.13
N THR A 29 2.76 -0.51 -15.89
CA THR A 29 3.96 0.31 -16.07
C THR A 29 4.94 0.02 -14.94
N ARG A 30 6.23 -0.10 -15.30
CA ARG A 30 7.34 -0.24 -14.35
C ARG A 30 7.99 1.12 -14.12
N GLN A 31 8.30 1.41 -12.86
CA GLN A 31 9.07 2.56 -12.43
C GLN A 31 10.40 2.06 -11.85
N ALA A 32 11.51 2.43 -12.49
CA ALA A 32 12.84 2.01 -12.04
C ALA A 32 13.20 2.64 -10.69
N LYS A 33 13.76 1.85 -9.77
CA LYS A 33 14.20 2.28 -8.44
C LYS A 33 15.72 2.29 -8.32
N ALA A 34 16.33 1.13 -8.54
CA ALA A 34 17.76 0.93 -8.59
C ALA A 34 18.12 0.05 -9.80
N PRO A 35 19.41 -0.09 -10.19
CA PRO A 35 19.79 -0.98 -11.27
C PRO A 35 19.30 -2.41 -11.03
N GLY A 36 18.36 -2.87 -11.86
CA GLY A 36 17.74 -4.19 -11.73
C GLY A 36 16.51 -4.26 -10.82
N ASP A 37 16.09 -3.15 -10.22
CA ASP A 37 14.94 -3.04 -9.32
C ASP A 37 13.88 -2.06 -9.85
N PHE A 38 12.61 -2.41 -9.70
CA PHE A 38 11.48 -1.60 -10.14
C PHE A 38 10.25 -1.82 -9.27
N ALA A 39 9.48 -0.76 -9.08
CA ALA A 39 8.10 -0.85 -8.67
C ALA A 39 7.18 -0.88 -9.89
N THR A 40 5.95 -1.32 -9.71
CA THR A 40 4.87 -1.18 -10.68
C THR A 40 3.82 -0.20 -10.19
N GLU A 41 2.93 0.20 -11.10
CA GLU A 41 1.72 0.92 -10.70
C GLU A 41 0.87 0.17 -9.67
N ALA A 42 0.96 -1.17 -9.61
CA ALA A 42 0.25 -1.94 -8.61
C ALA A 42 0.86 -1.76 -7.22
N ASP A 43 2.18 -1.76 -7.11
CA ASP A 43 2.91 -1.58 -5.86
C ASP A 43 2.64 -0.17 -5.30
N LEU A 44 2.81 0.86 -6.15
CA LEU A 44 2.54 2.25 -5.77
C LEU A 44 1.10 2.47 -5.34
N ALA A 45 0.13 1.96 -6.10
CA ALA A 45 -1.28 2.15 -5.78
C ALA A 45 -1.71 1.35 -4.53
N ALA A 46 -1.13 0.17 -4.30
CA ALA A 46 -1.40 -0.63 -3.11
C ALA A 46 -0.83 0.05 -1.86
N GLU A 47 0.41 0.56 -1.92
CA GLU A 47 1.00 1.32 -0.81
C GLU A 47 0.18 2.57 -0.49
N GLN A 48 -0.27 3.33 -1.49
CA GLN A 48 -1.12 4.50 -1.25
C GLN A 48 -2.45 4.15 -0.58
N ALA A 49 -3.07 3.03 -0.96
CA ALA A 49 -4.31 2.55 -0.32
C ALA A 49 -4.07 2.17 1.15
N ILE A 50 -2.97 1.46 1.44
CA ILE A 50 -2.54 1.11 2.81
C ILE A 50 -2.30 2.37 3.63
N LEU A 51 -1.49 3.31 3.11
CA LEU A 51 -1.18 4.58 3.76
C LEU A 51 -2.43 5.41 4.05
N GLY A 52 -3.43 5.38 3.17
CA GLY A 52 -4.72 6.03 3.39
C GLY A 52 -5.41 5.52 4.66
N VAL A 53 -5.51 4.19 4.81
CA VAL A 53 -6.11 3.57 6.00
C VAL A 53 -5.31 3.89 7.27
N LEU A 54 -3.99 3.77 7.21
CA LEU A 54 -3.12 4.07 8.35
C LEU A 54 -3.25 5.53 8.79
N ARG A 55 -3.18 6.48 7.86
CA ARG A 55 -3.26 7.92 8.18
C ARG A 55 -4.66 8.34 8.68
N GLU A 56 -5.72 7.70 8.21
CA GLU A 56 -7.08 7.97 8.70
C GLU A 56 -7.29 7.45 10.13
N THR A 57 -6.73 6.29 10.44
CA THR A 57 -7.00 5.58 11.72
C THR A 57 -5.94 5.80 12.79
N ARG A 58 -4.72 6.15 12.39
CA ARG A 58 -3.50 6.35 13.20
C ARG A 58 -2.69 7.54 12.65
N PRO A 59 -3.25 8.77 12.66
CA PRO A 59 -2.60 9.94 12.06
C PRO A 59 -1.26 10.31 12.71
N ASP A 60 -1.03 9.92 13.96
CA ASP A 60 0.17 10.27 14.72
C ASP A 60 1.29 9.22 14.61
N ASP A 61 1.03 8.05 14.02
CA ASP A 61 2.00 6.98 13.89
C ASP A 61 2.98 7.26 12.73
N ALA A 62 4.27 6.97 12.97
CA ALA A 62 5.25 6.95 11.89
C ALA A 62 5.00 5.73 10.98
N VAL A 63 5.14 5.93 9.67
CA VAL A 63 5.00 4.85 8.69
C VAL A 63 6.24 4.81 7.82
N LEU A 64 6.80 3.61 7.64
CA LEU A 64 7.91 3.32 6.74
C LEU A 64 7.36 2.47 5.58
N GLY A 65 7.46 2.97 4.35
CA GLY A 65 7.02 2.33 3.13
C GLY A 65 8.19 1.88 2.26
N GLU A 66 7.97 0.88 1.40
CA GLU A 66 9.00 0.43 0.47
C GLU A 66 9.15 1.41 -0.71
N GLU A 67 8.05 2.08 -1.09
CA GLU A 67 8.01 2.94 -2.27
C GLU A 67 8.18 4.42 -1.96
N THR A 68 7.58 4.89 -0.88
CA THR A 68 7.61 6.31 -0.51
C THR A 68 8.63 6.66 0.59
N GLY A 69 9.26 5.65 1.20
CA GLY A 69 10.23 5.82 2.30
C GLY A 69 9.55 5.93 3.63
#